data_AF-A0A660M6I4-F1
#
_entry.id   AF-A0A660M6I4-F1
#
_cell.length_a   1.000
_cell.length_b   1.000
_cell.length_c   1.000
_cell.angle_alpha   90.00
_cell.angle_beta   90.00
_cell.angle_gamma   90.00
#
_symmetry.space_group_name_H-M   'P 1'
#
loop_
_entity.id
_entity.type
_entity.pdbx_description
1 polymer ?
#
loop_
_entity_poly.entity_id
_entity_poly.type
_entity_poly.pdbx_seq_one_letter_code
_entity_poly.pdbx_strand_id
1 'polypeptide(L)'
;MHAQTQFVSDASHELRTPLTALRTANEVALRNPKLTLAEARTVIEANVTDATRLQTLANTMLGLLRHDRSVVQLQPVALQTVVSEVMNLVVAPAQAKSIAINDTTPPLMVRAHRQRLVQLLTILLDNAIK
;
A
#
# COMPACT_ATOMS: atom_id res chain seq x y z
N MET A 1 12.78 23.25 -2.59
CA MET A 1 13.89 22.47 -1.98
C MET A 1 13.56 21.96 -0.57
N HIS A 2 13.08 22.77 0.37
CA HIS A 2 12.79 22.30 1.75
C HIS A 2 11.78 21.13 1.82
N ALA A 3 10.69 21.15 1.05
CA ALA A 3 9.71 20.06 1.03
C ALA A 3 10.29 18.73 0.52
N GLN A 4 11.26 18.76 -0.39
CA GLN A 4 11.88 17.55 -0.94
C GLN A 4 12.89 16.94 0.04
N THR A 5 13.65 17.77 0.75
CA THR A 5 14.55 17.33 1.82
C THR A 5 13.77 16.73 3.00
N GLN A 6 12.67 17.38 3.39
CA GLN A 6 11.81 16.89 4.47
C GLN A 6 11.11 15.58 4.07
N PHE A 7 10.61 15.50 2.83
CA PHE A 7 10.07 14.25 2.28
C PHE A 7 11.09 13.10 2.30
N VAL A 8 12.33 13.34 1.87
CA VAL A 8 13.39 12.31 1.91
C VAL A 8 13.73 11.89 3.34
N SER A 9 13.73 12.84 4.28
CA SER A 9 13.95 12.55 5.70
C SER A 9 12.83 11.67 6.27
N ASP A 10 11.57 12.06 6.07
CA ASP A 10 10.40 11.35 6.56
C ASP A 10 10.32 9.94 5.95
N ALA A 11 10.54 9.83 4.64
CA ALA A 11 10.71 8.58 3.91
C ALA A 11 11.80 7.67 4.52
N SER A 12 12.95 8.24 4.87
CA SER A 12 14.07 7.48 5.47
C SER A 12 13.72 6.95 6.86
N HIS A 13 12.98 7.73 7.65
CA HIS A 13 12.49 7.29 8.96
C HIS A 13 11.43 6.20 8.83
N GLU A 14 10.46 6.36 7.92
CA GLU A 14 9.41 5.37 7.68
C GLU A 14 9.94 4.05 7.09
N LEU A 15 11.02 4.07 6.30
CA LEU A 15 11.69 2.85 5.82
C LEU A 15 12.47 2.13 6.94
N ARG A 16 13.09 2.89 7.85
CA ARG A 16 13.99 2.33 8.87
C ARG A 16 13.27 1.41 9.84
N THR A 17 12.03 1.76 10.22
CA THR A 17 11.21 0.99 11.16
C THR A 17 10.90 -0.44 10.69
N PRO A 18 10.21 -0.66 9.53
CA PRO A 18 9.93 -2.00 9.03
C PRO A 18 11.21 -2.77 8.68
N LEU A 19 12.27 -2.08 8.21
CA LEU A 19 13.55 -2.74 7.95
C LEU A 19 14.22 -3.25 9.24
N THR A 20 14.15 -2.47 10.32
CA THR A 20 14.67 -2.86 11.63
C THR A 20 13.87 -4.03 12.20
N ALA A 21 12.54 -3.97 12.13
CA ALA A 21 11.65 -5.04 12.57
C ALA A 21 11.96 -6.36 11.83
N LEU A 22 12.04 -6.31 10.50
CA LEU A 22 12.38 -7.45 9.65
C LEU A 22 13.76 -8.03 10.01
N ARG A 23 14.78 -7.18 10.18
CA ARG A 23 16.12 -7.63 10.57
C ARG A 23 16.10 -8.31 11.94
N THR A 24 15.50 -7.67 12.94
CA THR A 24 15.44 -8.21 14.31
C THR A 24 14.66 -9.53 14.38
N ALA A 25 13.53 -9.64 13.67
CA ALA A 25 12.76 -10.88 13.61
C ALA A 25 13.59 -12.05 13.05
N ASN A 26 14.36 -11.80 12.00
CA ASN A 26 15.27 -12.79 11.42
C ASN A 26 16.45 -13.12 12.34
N GLU A 27 17.06 -12.13 12.99
CA GLU A 27 18.15 -12.34 13.96
C GLU A 27 17.68 -13.20 15.15
N VAL A 28 16.48 -12.96 15.66
CA VAL A 28 15.87 -13.75 16.75
C VAL A 28 15.59 -15.18 16.28
N ALA A 29 15.00 -15.35 15.08
CA ALA A 29 14.73 -16.66 14.51
C ALA A 29 16.01 -17.48 14.30
N LEU A 30 17.07 -16.87 13.76
CA LEU A 30 18.37 -17.51 13.56
C LEU A 30 19.06 -17.93 14.86
N ARG A 31 18.83 -17.20 15.96
CA ARG A 31 19.40 -17.51 17.28
C ARG A 31 18.65 -18.63 18.02
N ASN A 32 17.47 -19.04 17.55
CA ASN A 32 16.69 -20.08 18.19
C ASN A 32 16.96 -21.46 17.54
N PRO A 33 17.81 -22.32 18.13
CA PRO A 33 18.12 -23.64 17.58
C PRO A 33 16.93 -24.62 17.64
N LYS A 34 15.85 -24.27 18.34
CA LYS A 34 14.64 -25.08 18.49
C LYS A 34 13.43 -24.47 17.77
N LEU A 35 13.66 -23.53 16.85
CA LEU A 35 12.59 -22.88 16.10
C LEU A 35 11.74 -23.93 15.37
N THR A 36 10.46 -23.97 15.71
CA THR A 36 9.51 -24.89 15.08
C THR A 36 9.08 -24.37 13.71
N LEU A 37 8.56 -25.25 12.86
CA LEU A 37 8.03 -24.88 11.55
C LEU A 37 6.85 -23.90 11.66
N ALA A 38 6.03 -24.03 12.70
CA ALA A 38 4.92 -23.11 12.96
C ALA A 38 5.43 -21.70 13.32
N GLU A 39 6.41 -21.58 14.22
CA GLU A 39 7.02 -20.30 14.57
C GLU A 39 7.74 -19.66 13.37
N ALA A 40 8.46 -20.46 12.58
CA ALA A 40 9.10 -19.98 11.36
C ALA A 40 8.08 -19.43 10.36
N ARG A 41 6.92 -20.09 10.21
CA ARG A 41 5.83 -19.61 9.35
C ARG A 41 5.29 -18.25 9.82
N THR A 42 5.06 -18.09 11.11
CA THR A 42 4.62 -16.81 11.70
C THR A 42 5.63 -15.68 11.44
N VAL A 43 6.94 -15.96 11.61
CA VAL A 43 8.00 -14.98 11.31
C VAL A 43 8.00 -14.61 9.83
N ILE A 44 7.85 -15.58 8.93
CA ILE A 44 7.80 -15.35 7.49
C ILE A 44 6.57 -14.51 7.11
N GLU A 45 5.39 -14.79 7.67
CA GLU A 45 4.17 -14.01 7.42
C GLU A 45 4.32 -12.54 7.86
N ALA A 46 4.93 -12.31 9.03
CA ALA A 46 5.27 -10.96 9.48
C ALA A 46 6.27 -10.27 8.52
N ASN A 47 7.33 -10.97 8.11
CA ASN A 47 8.32 -10.46 7.18
C ASN A 47 7.72 -10.10 5.81
N VAL A 48 6.78 -10.92 5.28
CA VAL A 48 6.06 -10.63 4.03
C VAL A 48 5.24 -9.35 4.16
N THR A 49 4.58 -9.16 5.32
CA THR A 49 3.82 -7.95 5.60
C THR A 49 4.70 -6.71 5.61
N ASP A 50 5.85 -6.76 6.30
CA ASP A 50 6.79 -5.63 6.35
C ASP A 50 7.48 -5.37 5.00
N ALA A 51 7.81 -6.40 4.24
CA ALA A 51 8.32 -6.27 2.87
C ALA A 51 7.30 -5.61 1.93
N THR A 52 6.01 -5.95 2.07
CA THR A 52 4.93 -5.33 1.30
C THR A 52 4.78 -3.84 1.64
N ARG A 53 4.95 -3.47 2.92
CA ARG A 53 4.97 -2.06 3.36
C ARG A 53 6.15 -1.30 2.74
N LEU A 54 7.35 -1.88 2.82
CA LEU A 54 8.56 -1.31 2.20
C LEU A 54 8.38 -1.10 0.69
N GLN A 55 7.81 -2.09 -0.01
CA GLN A 55 7.54 -2.02 -1.45
C GLN A 55 6.53 -0.91 -1.78
N THR A 56 5.46 -0.78 -1.00
CA THR A 56 4.47 0.29 -1.17
C THR A 56 5.10 1.66 -1.00
N LEU A 57 5.92 1.85 0.04
CA LEU A 57 6.59 3.12 0.31
C LEU A 57 7.58 3.48 -0.81
N ALA A 58 8.39 2.52 -1.28
CA ALA A 58 9.29 2.71 -2.41
C ALA A 58 8.54 3.09 -3.71
N ASN A 59 7.41 2.43 -4.00
CA ASN A 59 6.58 2.73 -5.15
C ASN A 59 5.97 4.14 -5.06
N THR A 60 5.55 4.56 -3.88
CA THR A 60 5.06 5.94 -3.65
C THR A 60 6.15 6.96 -3.93
N MET A 61 7.38 6.76 -3.43
CA MET A 61 8.51 7.65 -3.73
C MET A 61 8.81 7.73 -5.22
N LEU A 62 8.90 6.58 -5.91
CA LEU A 62 9.12 6.53 -7.36
C LEU A 62 7.98 7.21 -8.13
N GLY A 63 6.74 7.07 -7.66
CA GLY A 63 5.56 7.73 -8.22
C GLY A 63 5.63 9.25 -8.13
N LEU A 64 6.11 9.79 -7.00
CA LEU A 64 6.29 11.23 -6.80
C LEU A 64 7.38 11.79 -7.72
N LEU A 65 8.49 11.08 -7.91
CA LEU A 65 9.55 11.48 -8.84
C LEU A 65 9.11 11.45 -10.32
N ARG A 66 8.14 10.58 -10.66
CA ARG A 66 7.61 10.44 -12.03
C ARG A 66 6.51 11.44 -12.37
N HIS A 67 5.92 12.12 -11.38
CA HIS A 67 4.81 13.05 -11.61
C HIS A 67 5.21 14.34 -12.34
N ASP A 68 6.49 14.65 -12.45
CA ASP A 68 6.95 15.91 -13.06
C ASP A 68 6.96 15.94 -14.59
N ARG A 69 6.78 14.82 -15.32
CA ARG A 69 7.10 14.81 -16.78
C ARG A 69 6.22 13.98 -17.73
N SER A 70 5.15 13.32 -17.30
CA SER A 70 4.31 12.54 -18.23
C SER A 70 2.97 13.24 -18.52
N VAL A 71 2.72 13.53 -19.80
CA VAL A 71 1.38 13.93 -20.27
C VAL A 71 0.44 12.76 -20.02
N VAL A 72 -0.42 12.90 -19.01
CA VAL A 72 -1.40 11.86 -18.66
C VAL A 72 -2.48 11.85 -19.74
N GLN A 73 -2.49 10.81 -20.57
CA GLN A 73 -3.59 10.63 -21.52
C GLN A 73 -4.86 10.20 -20.79
N LEU A 74 -5.89 11.04 -20.84
CA LEU A 74 -7.19 10.78 -20.26
C LEU A 74 -8.11 10.10 -21.27
N GLN A 75 -8.65 8.96 -20.90
CA GLN A 75 -9.60 8.19 -21.70
C GLN A 75 -10.95 8.08 -20.97
N PRO A 76 -12.06 7.83 -21.69
CA PRO A 76 -13.31 7.47 -21.05
C PRO A 76 -13.16 6.18 -20.23
N VAL A 77 -13.52 6.23 -18.94
CA VAL A 77 -13.42 5.12 -17.99
C VAL A 77 -14.77 4.98 -17.28
N ALA A 78 -15.28 3.75 -17.22
CA ALA A 78 -16.45 3.40 -16.43
C ALA A 78 -16.10 3.36 -14.93
N LEU A 79 -16.58 4.34 -14.16
CA LEU A 79 -16.22 4.51 -12.75
C LEU A 79 -16.59 3.29 -11.92
N GLN A 80 -17.74 2.66 -12.19
CA GLN A 80 -18.19 1.46 -11.51
C GLN A 80 -17.20 0.29 -11.63
N THR A 81 -16.50 0.17 -12.76
CA THR A 81 -15.50 -0.91 -12.95
C THR A 81 -14.26 -0.66 -12.12
N VAL A 82 -13.88 0.61 -11.96
CA VAL A 82 -12.74 1.02 -11.14
C VAL A 82 -13.06 0.83 -9.66
N VAL A 83 -14.24 1.28 -9.21
CA VAL A 83 -14.67 1.09 -7.82
C VAL A 83 -14.77 -0.39 -7.47
N SER A 84 -15.35 -1.22 -8.36
CA SER A 84 -15.42 -2.67 -8.15
C SER A 84 -14.04 -3.31 -7.97
N GLU A 85 -13.05 -2.91 -8.77
CA GLU A 85 -11.66 -3.39 -8.64
C GLU A 85 -11.05 -2.98 -7.30
N VAL A 86 -11.26 -1.74 -6.87
CA VAL A 86 -10.73 -1.25 -5.58
C VAL A 86 -11.43 -1.93 -4.40
N MET A 87 -12.75 -2.16 -4.48
CA MET A 87 -13.53 -2.85 -3.45
C MET A 87 -12.99 -4.26 -3.18
N ASN A 88 -12.56 -4.99 -4.20
CA ASN A 88 -11.92 -6.30 -4.03
C ASN A 88 -10.65 -6.26 -3.18
N LEU A 89 -9.96 -5.12 -3.12
CA LEU A 89 -8.73 -4.94 -2.34
C LEU A 89 -9.01 -4.50 -0.90
N VAL A 90 -10.08 -3.75 -0.65
CA VAL A 90 -10.29 -3.04 0.62
C VAL A 90 -11.38 -3.66 1.51
N VAL A 91 -12.27 -4.51 0.96
CA VAL A 91 -13.37 -5.12 1.73
C VAL A 91 -12.86 -6.02 2.86
N ALA A 92 -11.90 -6.91 2.59
CA ALA A 92 -11.37 -7.81 3.61
C ALA A 92 -10.66 -7.06 4.76
N PRO A 93 -9.75 -6.09 4.50
CA PRO A 93 -9.19 -5.23 5.54
C PRO A 93 -10.23 -4.44 6.35
N ALA A 94 -11.26 -3.91 5.70
CA ALA A 94 -12.34 -3.19 6.37
C ALA A 94 -13.15 -4.09 7.31
N GLN A 95 -13.51 -5.29 6.85
CA GLN A 95 -14.23 -6.29 7.66
C GLN A 95 -13.42 -6.71 8.89
N ALA A 96 -12.11 -6.91 8.75
CA ALA A 96 -11.23 -7.23 9.87
C ALA A 96 -11.24 -6.14 10.97
N LYS A 97 -11.58 -4.90 10.61
CA LYS A 97 -11.74 -3.76 11.52
C LYS A 97 -13.20 -3.40 11.84
N SER A 98 -14.16 -4.22 11.44
CA SER A 98 -15.60 -3.96 11.61
C SER A 98 -16.07 -2.62 10.98
N ILE A 99 -15.43 -2.20 9.89
CA ILE A 99 -15.80 -0.99 9.14
C ILE A 99 -16.77 -1.40 8.02
N ALA A 100 -17.94 -0.77 8.01
CA ALA A 100 -18.93 -0.95 6.94
C ALA A 100 -18.59 -0.07 5.73
N ILE A 101 -18.55 -0.65 4.54
CA ILE A 101 -18.41 0.09 3.28
C ILE A 101 -19.73 -0.01 2.52
N ASN A 102 -20.31 1.13 2.18
CA ASN A 102 -21.52 1.21 1.36
C ASN A 102 -21.18 1.75 -0.02
N ASP A 103 -21.14 0.88 -1.03
CA ASP A 103 -20.92 1.29 -2.41
C ASP A 103 -22.24 1.77 -3.03
N THR A 104 -22.30 3.07 -3.32
CA THR A 104 -23.44 3.73 -3.99
C THR A 104 -23.03 4.33 -5.33
N THR A 105 -21.96 3.81 -5.93
CA THR A 105 -21.39 4.35 -7.17
C THR A 105 -22.37 4.20 -8.32
N PRO A 106 -22.85 5.30 -8.93
CA PRO A 106 -23.74 5.22 -10.08
C PRO A 106 -22.96 4.78 -11.33
N PRO A 107 -23.63 4.21 -12.35
CA PRO A 107 -23.02 3.97 -13.64
C PRO A 107 -22.62 5.32 -14.27
N LEU A 108 -21.32 5.61 -14.29
CA LEU A 108 -20.79 6.93 -14.67
C LEU A 108 -19.53 6.75 -15.51
N MET A 109 -19.45 7.46 -16.64
CA MET A 109 -18.24 7.56 -17.46
C MET A 109 -17.48 8.84 -17.11
N VAL A 110 -16.20 8.69 -16.79
CA VAL A 110 -15.30 9.82 -16.47
C VAL A 110 -14.10 9.84 -17.41
N ARG A 111 -13.54 11.02 -17.68
CA ARG A 111 -12.25 11.12 -18.40
C ARG A 111 -11.11 11.02 -17.40
N ALA A 112 -10.45 9.87 -17.36
CA ALA A 112 -9.41 9.58 -16.38
C ALA A 112 -8.30 8.71 -16.97
N HIS A 113 -7.17 8.63 -16.27
CA HIS A 113 -6.22 7.56 -16.46
C HIS A 113 -6.59 6.41 -15.51
N ARG A 114 -7.17 5.34 -16.04
CA ARG A 114 -7.74 4.22 -15.27
C ARG A 114 -6.86 3.76 -14.11
N GLN A 115 -5.59 3.44 -14.38
CA GLN A 115 -4.67 2.92 -13.35
C GLN A 115 -4.38 3.94 -12.22
N ARG A 116 -4.29 5.24 -12.55
CA ARG A 116 -4.07 6.29 -11.55
C ARG A 116 -5.32 6.50 -10.71
N LEU A 117 -6.51 6.35 -11.30
CA LEU A 117 -7.77 6.43 -10.59
C LEU A 117 -7.96 5.26 -9.63
N VAL A 118 -7.65 4.03 -10.06
CA VAL A 118 -7.60 2.85 -9.17
C VAL A 118 -6.64 3.12 -8.02
N GLN A 119 -5.40 3.53 -8.31
CA GLN A 119 -4.39 3.82 -7.29
C GLN A 119 -4.85 4.90 -6.29
N LEU A 120 -5.41 6.01 -6.78
CA LEU A 120 -5.92 7.09 -5.93
C LEU A 120 -7.01 6.59 -4.98
N LEU A 121 -8.00 5.87 -5.50
CA LEU A 121 -9.11 5.36 -4.72
C LEU A 121 -8.63 4.32 -3.69
N THR A 122 -7.70 3.43 -4.06
CA THR A 122 -7.08 2.50 -3.12
C THR A 122 -6.37 3.23 -1.98
N ILE A 123 -5.60 4.28 -2.28
CA ILE A 123 -4.90 5.08 -1.25
C ILE A 123 -5.91 5.74 -0.30
N LEU A 124 -6.96 6.35 -0.85
CA LEU A 124 -7.98 7.02 -0.05
C LEU A 124 -8.74 6.05 0.86
N LEU A 125 -9.12 4.89 0.34
CA LEU A 125 -9.85 3.88 1.11
C LEU A 125 -8.96 3.14 2.11
N ASP A 126 -7.71 2.83 1.76
CA ASP A 126 -6.73 2.28 2.70
C ASP A 126 -6.51 3.25 3.87
N ASN A 127 -6.41 4.55 3.60
CA ASN A 127 -6.32 5.58 4.64
C ASN A 127 -7.61 5.71 5.47
N ALA A 128 -8.79 5.52 4.88
CA ALA A 128 -10.05 5.53 5.62
C ALA A 128 -10.23 4.29 6.52
N ILE A 129 -9.57 3.18 6.17
CA ILE A 129 -9.59 1.92 6.94
C ILE A 129 -8.51 1.90 8.01
N LYS A 130 -7.38 2.60 7.83
CA LYS A 130 -6.28 2.69 8.80
C LYS A 130 -6.74 3.23 10.15
#